data_AF-H1G0H4-F1
#
_entry.id   AF-H1G0H4-F1
#
_cell.length_a   1.000
_cell.length_b   1.000
_cell.length_c   1.000
_cell.angle_alpha   90.00
_cell.angle_beta   90.00
_cell.angle_gamma   90.00
#
_symmetry.space_group_name_H-M   'P 1'
#
loop_
_entity.id
_entity.type
_entity.pdbx_description
1 polymer ?
#
loop_
_entity_poly.entity_id
_entity_poly.type
_entity_poly.pdbx_seq_one_letter_code
_entity_poly.pdbx_strand_id
1 'polypeptide(L)'
;MPLLLMLMLLLTVPAQAQIYQWTDEQGRPAFGDTPPDGVDARPIRVDRPATLPGLPEARDILQQPPPSATEEPGDAYQQLAINRPERDGVVRTNLGQVDVALNLSPALKTDLGHRFRIRLNGDTAVTTQAAQAILDEVTPGTHTIQAEVVDDDGNTLIRSDTTTFHLLRTTVQQQSRPRP
;
A
#
# COMPACT_ATOMS: atom_id res chain seq x y z
N MET A 1 52.67 -15.06 5.63
CA MET A 1 51.26 -15.08 6.09
C MET A 1 50.50 -13.73 5.95
N PRO A 2 50.81 -12.81 5.00
CA PRO A 2 49.85 -11.73 4.66
C PRO A 2 49.14 -11.95 3.31
N LEU A 3 49.67 -12.82 2.45
CA LEU A 3 49.15 -13.05 1.09
C LEU A 3 47.80 -13.81 1.08
N LEU A 4 47.55 -14.65 2.10
CA LEU A 4 46.30 -15.43 2.22
C LEU A 4 45.10 -14.54 2.59
N LEU A 5 45.32 -13.44 3.33
CA LEU A 5 44.30 -12.47 3.71
C LEU A 5 43.88 -11.57 2.54
N MET A 6 44.81 -11.23 1.65
CA MET A 6 44.52 -10.43 0.44
C MET A 6 43.66 -11.20 -0.58
N LEU A 7 43.84 -12.52 -0.67
CA LEU A 7 43.08 -13.38 -1.59
C LEU A 7 41.61 -13.57 -1.14
N MET A 8 41.33 -13.46 0.16
CA MET A 8 39.99 -13.66 0.71
C MET A 8 39.06 -12.44 0.54
N LEU A 9 39.62 -11.26 0.24
CA LEU A 9 38.85 -10.02 0.07
C LEU A 9 38.23 -9.87 -1.34
N LEU A 10 38.67 -10.68 -2.32
CA LEU A 10 38.26 -10.55 -3.72
C LEU A 10 36.93 -11.25 -4.08
N LEU A 11 36.21 -11.82 -3.10
CA LEU A 11 35.02 -12.65 -3.33
C LEU A 11 33.67 -12.01 -2.98
N THR A 12 33.60 -10.70 -2.73
CA THR A 12 32.33 -10.03 -2.45
C THR A 12 31.71 -9.46 -3.73
N VAL A 13 30.96 -10.30 -4.45
CA VAL A 13 30.10 -9.85 -5.56
C VAL A 13 28.73 -9.46 -4.98
N PRO A 14 28.25 -8.22 -5.17
CA PRO A 14 26.87 -7.87 -4.83
C PRO A 14 25.92 -8.50 -5.85
N ALA A 15 25.03 -9.38 -5.39
CA ALA A 15 23.96 -9.95 -6.20
C ALA A 15 22.85 -8.89 -6.40
N GLN A 16 22.73 -8.37 -7.63
CA GLN A 16 21.63 -7.50 -8.05
C GLN A 16 20.40 -8.36 -8.32
N ALA A 17 19.43 -8.38 -7.40
CA ALA A 17 18.13 -9.02 -7.63
C ALA A 17 17.22 -8.05 -8.39
N GLN A 18 17.08 -8.29 -9.70
CA GLN A 18 16.10 -7.60 -10.54
C GLN A 18 14.73 -8.25 -10.34
N ILE A 19 13.75 -7.49 -9.87
CA ILE A 19 12.37 -7.93 -9.68
C ILE A 19 11.55 -7.47 -10.90
N TYR A 20 10.94 -8.42 -11.60
CA TYR A 20 10.07 -8.16 -12.75
C TYR A 20 8.60 -8.27 -12.30
N GLN A 21 7.77 -7.31 -12.69
CA GLN A 21 6.32 -7.35 -12.49
C GLN A 21 5.66 -7.30 -13.87
N TRP A 22 4.80 -8.29 -14.17
CA TRP A 22 3.89 -8.22 -15.33
C TRP A 22 2.44 -8.27 -14.86
N THR A 23 1.55 -7.84 -15.73
CA THR A 23 0.10 -7.77 -15.50
C THR A 23 -0.57 -8.80 -16.41
N ASP A 24 -1.36 -9.70 -15.86
CA ASP A 24 -2.18 -10.67 -16.62
C ASP A 24 -3.36 -9.96 -17.31
N GLU A 25 -3.87 -10.53 -18.40
CA GLU A 25 -4.94 -10.03 -19.28
C GLU A 25 -6.32 -9.88 -18.60
N GLN A 26 -6.43 -10.13 -17.29
CA GLN A 26 -7.63 -9.92 -16.47
C GLN A 26 -7.47 -8.82 -15.40
N GLY A 27 -6.40 -8.02 -15.47
CA GLY A 27 -6.24 -6.84 -14.61
C GLY A 27 -6.03 -7.14 -13.13
N ARG A 28 -5.47 -8.32 -12.79
CA ARG A 28 -5.05 -8.67 -11.42
C ARG A 28 -3.54 -8.95 -11.42
N PRO A 29 -2.74 -8.34 -10.52
CA PRO A 29 -1.32 -8.62 -10.44
C PRO A 29 -1.09 -10.02 -9.85
N ALA A 30 -0.44 -10.90 -10.61
CA ALA A 30 0.02 -12.22 -10.18
C ALA A 30 1.55 -12.27 -10.28
N PHE A 31 2.20 -12.88 -9.28
CA PHE A 31 3.66 -12.98 -9.19
C PHE A 31 4.06 -14.46 -9.32
N GLY A 32 4.99 -14.79 -10.23
CA GLY A 32 5.47 -16.16 -10.45
C GLY A 32 6.82 -16.21 -11.17
N ASP A 33 7.63 -17.22 -10.87
CA ASP A 33 9.09 -17.28 -11.13
C ASP A 33 9.52 -18.25 -12.26
N THR A 34 8.76 -18.37 -13.36
CA THR A 34 9.21 -19.10 -14.57
C THR A 34 8.43 -18.68 -15.83
N PRO A 35 9.09 -18.28 -16.94
CA PRO A 35 8.42 -17.93 -18.20
C PRO A 35 8.20 -19.13 -19.14
N PRO A 36 7.08 -19.19 -19.90
CA PRO A 36 7.03 -19.83 -21.21
C PRO A 36 7.17 -18.79 -22.34
N ASP A 37 7.93 -19.16 -23.37
CA ASP A 37 8.27 -18.38 -24.55
C ASP A 37 7.09 -17.74 -25.30
N GLY A 38 7.34 -16.53 -25.83
CA GLY A 38 6.89 -16.20 -27.18
C GLY A 38 5.96 -15.01 -27.37
N VAL A 39 6.32 -13.78 -26.98
CA VAL A 39 5.74 -12.60 -27.65
C VAL A 39 6.63 -11.35 -27.66
N ASP A 40 6.51 -10.64 -28.77
CA ASP A 40 7.49 -9.76 -29.43
C ASP A 40 7.67 -8.38 -28.78
N ALA A 41 8.90 -7.87 -28.81
CA ALA A 41 9.26 -6.54 -28.33
C ALA A 41 9.21 -5.50 -29.46
N ARG A 42 8.93 -4.22 -29.15
CA ARG A 42 9.77 -3.06 -29.57
C ARG A 42 9.26 -1.68 -29.08
N PRO A 43 10.16 -0.67 -29.01
CA PRO A 43 10.19 0.35 -27.97
C PRO A 43 9.75 1.74 -28.44
N ILE A 44 9.38 2.66 -27.52
CA ILE A 44 9.22 4.09 -27.85
C ILE A 44 9.83 4.98 -26.77
N ARG A 45 10.71 5.89 -27.25
CA ARG A 45 11.36 6.99 -26.53
C ARG A 45 10.42 8.20 -26.42
N VAL A 46 10.49 8.93 -25.31
CA VAL A 46 9.73 10.17 -25.07
C VAL A 46 10.71 11.32 -24.78
N ASP A 47 10.60 12.39 -25.56
CA ASP A 47 11.15 13.72 -25.26
C ASP A 47 10.00 14.73 -25.08
N ARG A 48 10.24 15.74 -24.24
CA ARG A 48 9.25 16.61 -23.55
C ARG A 48 9.09 17.99 -24.29
N PRO A 49 8.47 19.07 -23.75
CA PRO A 49 7.10 19.59 -24.04
C PRO A 49 7.01 21.11 -24.42
N ALA A 50 5.81 21.63 -24.79
CA ALA A 50 5.49 23.09 -24.78
C ALA A 50 3.96 23.38 -24.67
N THR A 51 3.60 24.41 -23.89
CA THR A 51 2.26 24.90 -23.48
C THR A 51 1.63 25.98 -24.38
N LEU A 52 0.29 26.00 -24.54
CA LEU A 52 -0.56 27.16 -24.90
C LEU A 52 -1.97 27.04 -24.25
N PRO A 53 -2.70 28.13 -23.93
CA PRO A 53 -4.06 28.09 -23.38
C PRO A 53 -5.16 28.53 -24.37
N GLY A 54 -6.23 27.74 -24.52
CA GLY A 54 -7.48 28.08 -25.22
C GLY A 54 -8.49 26.91 -25.26
N LEU A 55 -9.31 26.73 -24.21
CA LEU A 55 -10.51 25.86 -24.26
C LEU A 55 -11.64 26.62 -24.99
N PRO A 56 -12.41 26.00 -25.91
CA PRO A 56 -13.06 24.71 -25.68
C PRO A 56 -13.14 23.84 -26.94
N GLU A 57 -12.32 22.80 -27.03
CA GLU A 57 -12.54 21.62 -27.88
C GLU A 57 -11.32 20.71 -27.71
N ALA A 58 -11.47 19.61 -26.96
CA ALA A 58 -10.72 18.34 -26.97
C ALA A 58 -9.29 18.23 -27.56
N ARG A 59 -8.51 19.31 -27.57
CA ARG A 59 -7.22 19.46 -28.25
C ARG A 59 -6.20 20.22 -27.40
N ASP A 60 -6.64 20.73 -26.25
CA ASP A 60 -5.82 21.44 -25.26
C ASP A 60 -5.30 20.53 -24.12
N ILE A 61 -5.66 19.24 -24.14
CA ILE A 61 -5.11 18.21 -23.23
C ILE A 61 -3.74 17.69 -23.70
N LEU A 62 -3.28 18.10 -24.90
CA LEU A 62 -2.09 17.54 -25.56
C LEU A 62 -0.84 18.43 -25.48
N GLN A 63 -0.92 19.58 -24.78
CA GLN A 63 0.20 20.54 -24.68
C GLN A 63 0.59 20.91 -23.25
N GLN A 64 -0.02 20.28 -22.25
CA GLN A 64 0.59 20.29 -20.92
C GLN A 64 1.77 19.30 -20.93
N PRO A 65 3.00 19.74 -20.58
CA PRO A 65 4.04 18.79 -20.20
C PRO A 65 3.42 17.74 -19.27
N PRO A 66 3.63 16.44 -19.46
CA PRO A 66 3.37 15.52 -18.36
C PRO A 66 4.14 16.10 -17.17
N PRO A 67 3.51 16.32 -15.99
CA PRO A 67 4.27 16.63 -14.81
C PRO A 67 5.26 15.49 -14.72
N SER A 68 6.51 15.83 -14.98
CA SER A 68 7.56 14.87 -14.78
C SER A 68 7.70 14.86 -13.30
N ALA A 69 7.00 13.89 -12.72
CA ALA A 69 7.40 13.29 -11.48
C ALA A 69 8.82 12.77 -11.75
N THR A 70 9.78 13.70 -11.67
CA THR A 70 11.04 13.39 -11.07
C THR A 70 10.65 12.99 -9.65
N GLU A 71 10.30 11.72 -9.47
CA GLU A 71 10.40 11.06 -8.19
C GLU A 71 11.91 10.98 -7.91
N GLU A 72 12.50 12.14 -7.62
CA GLU A 72 13.50 12.12 -6.57
C GLU A 72 12.78 11.42 -5.41
N PRO A 73 13.40 10.42 -4.78
CA PRO A 73 12.86 9.87 -3.54
C PRO A 73 12.85 11.04 -2.54
N GLY A 74 11.75 11.78 -2.54
CA GLY A 74 11.49 12.82 -1.58
C GLY A 74 11.60 12.14 -0.24
N ASP A 75 12.38 12.72 0.66
CA ASP A 75 12.62 12.07 1.95
C ASP A 75 11.34 11.87 2.76
N ALA A 76 10.30 12.66 2.44
CA ALA A 76 8.98 12.62 3.02
C ALA A 76 8.01 11.70 2.27
N TYR A 77 7.11 11.09 3.04
CA TYR A 77 5.94 10.40 2.50
C TYR A 77 4.98 11.38 1.83
N GLN A 78 4.41 10.97 0.71
CA GLN A 78 3.54 11.82 -0.11
C GLN A 78 2.07 11.45 0.08
N GLN A 79 1.77 10.15 0.25
CA GLN A 79 0.40 9.66 0.37
C GLN A 79 0.31 8.51 1.38
N LEU A 80 -0.71 8.55 2.22
CA LEU A 80 -1.14 7.44 3.07
C LEU A 80 -2.66 7.30 3.00
N ALA A 81 -3.14 6.12 2.64
CA ALA A 81 -4.56 5.80 2.54
C ALA A 81 -4.90 4.47 3.22
N ILE A 82 -6.13 4.36 3.70
CA ILE A 82 -6.71 3.12 4.21
C ILE A 82 -7.60 2.55 3.10
N ASN A 83 -7.24 1.36 2.62
CA ASN A 83 -7.98 0.64 1.57
C ASN A 83 -8.99 -0.34 2.17
N ARG A 84 -8.70 -0.88 3.37
CA ARG A 84 -9.63 -1.68 4.16
C ARG A 84 -9.60 -1.24 5.62
N PRO A 85 -10.76 -1.16 6.30
CA PRO A 85 -12.11 -1.30 5.75
C PRO A 85 -12.44 -0.22 4.72
N GLU A 86 -13.38 -0.51 3.83
CA GLU A 86 -13.87 0.48 2.85
C GLU A 86 -14.56 1.64 3.58
N ARG A 87 -14.51 2.84 2.99
CA ARG A 87 -15.18 4.02 3.54
C ARG A 87 -16.69 3.81 3.57
N ASP A 88 -17.26 4.02 4.75
CA ASP A 88 -18.66 3.75 5.10
C ASP A 88 -19.07 2.28 4.84
N GLY A 89 -18.07 1.38 4.77
CA GLY A 89 -18.25 -0.04 4.53
C GLY A 89 -18.75 -0.79 5.76
N VAL A 90 -19.29 -2.00 5.52
CA VAL A 90 -19.81 -2.87 6.58
C VAL A 90 -18.89 -4.08 6.77
N VAL A 91 -18.34 -4.23 7.97
CA VAL A 91 -17.55 -5.39 8.39
C VAL A 91 -18.46 -6.31 9.21
N ARG A 92 -18.61 -7.57 8.77
CA ARG A 92 -19.40 -8.58 9.49
C ARG A 92 -18.47 -9.60 10.11
N THR A 93 -18.44 -9.66 11.45
CA THR A 93 -17.57 -10.58 12.17
C THR A 93 -18.18 -10.94 13.53
N ASN A 94 -17.97 -12.20 13.95
CA ASN A 94 -18.34 -12.66 15.28
C ASN A 94 -17.19 -12.55 16.29
N LEU A 95 -15.96 -12.42 15.80
CA LEU A 95 -14.74 -12.36 16.61
C LEU A 95 -14.31 -10.93 16.96
N GLY A 96 -15.01 -9.91 16.42
CA GLY A 96 -14.58 -8.51 16.56
C GLY A 96 -13.30 -8.20 15.76
N GLN A 97 -12.96 -9.04 14.79
CA GLN A 97 -11.77 -8.92 13.98
C GLN A 97 -12.01 -8.02 12.76
N VAL A 98 -11.18 -7.01 12.56
CA VAL A 98 -11.23 -6.10 11.40
C VAL A 98 -9.91 -6.11 10.66
N ASP A 99 -9.93 -6.51 9.39
CA ASP A 99 -8.76 -6.42 8.51
C ASP A 99 -8.52 -4.98 8.07
N VAL A 100 -7.30 -4.51 8.32
CA VAL A 100 -6.82 -3.18 7.91
C VAL A 100 -5.77 -3.34 6.83
N ALA A 101 -5.98 -2.67 5.71
CA ALA A 101 -5.01 -2.62 4.61
C ALA A 101 -4.71 -1.17 4.27
N LEU A 102 -3.42 -0.84 4.21
CA LEU A 102 -2.89 0.49 4.00
C LEU A 102 -2.21 0.59 2.63
N ASN A 103 -2.24 1.78 2.05
CA ASN A 103 -1.45 2.14 0.88
C ASN A 103 -0.61 3.37 1.23
N LEU A 104 0.71 3.25 1.08
CA LEU A 104 1.67 4.30 1.40
C LEU A 104 2.58 4.51 0.18
N SER A 105 2.82 5.77 -0.18
CA SER A 105 3.79 6.16 -1.19
C SER A 105 4.66 7.32 -0.70
N PRO A 106 6.00 7.22 -0.77
CA PRO A 106 6.81 6.03 -1.08
C PRO A 106 6.66 4.91 -0.03
N ALA A 107 7.24 3.73 -0.27
CA ALA A 107 7.18 2.61 0.66
C ALA A 107 7.74 2.96 2.05
N LEU A 108 7.25 2.26 3.09
CA LEU A 108 7.64 2.53 4.48
C LEU A 108 9.15 2.31 4.66
N LYS A 109 9.85 3.34 5.14
CA LYS A 109 11.29 3.31 5.44
C LYS A 109 11.56 2.59 6.76
N THR A 110 11.43 1.27 6.75
CA THR A 110 11.65 0.44 7.95
C THR A 110 13.10 0.44 8.43
N ASP A 111 14.04 0.73 7.53
CA ASP A 111 15.46 0.94 7.82
C ASP A 111 15.72 2.15 8.74
N LEU A 112 14.85 3.16 8.71
CA LEU A 112 14.86 4.31 9.62
C LEU A 112 14.00 4.09 10.88
N GLY A 113 13.49 2.87 11.11
CA GLY A 113 12.64 2.56 12.26
C GLY A 113 11.20 3.08 12.13
N HIS A 114 10.79 3.58 10.95
CA HIS A 114 9.44 4.08 10.75
C HIS A 114 8.40 2.96 10.88
N ARG A 115 7.22 3.30 11.41
CA ARG A 115 6.13 2.35 11.66
C ARG A 115 4.77 2.97 11.38
N PHE A 116 3.82 2.15 10.99
CA PHE A 116 2.41 2.52 10.97
C PHE A 116 1.83 2.49 12.38
N ARG A 117 1.12 3.53 12.76
CA ARG A 117 0.26 3.59 13.95
C ARG A 117 -1.19 3.70 13.48
N ILE A 118 -1.97 2.67 13.73
CA ILE A 118 -3.39 2.65 13.39
C ILE A 118 -4.19 3.04 14.62
N ARG A 119 -5.07 4.03 14.45
CA ARG A 119 -5.97 4.53 15.47
C ARG A 119 -7.40 4.09 15.18
N LEU A 120 -8.09 3.63 16.21
CA LEU A 120 -9.51 3.31 16.21
C LEU A 120 -10.21 4.28 17.18
N ASN A 121 -11.17 5.07 16.70
CA ASN A 121 -11.88 6.08 17.47
C ASN A 121 -10.97 7.10 18.18
N GLY A 122 -9.79 7.36 17.60
CA GLY A 122 -8.78 8.27 18.15
C GLY A 122 -7.74 7.59 19.04
N ASP A 123 -8.00 6.37 19.53
CA ASP A 123 -7.05 5.62 20.36
C ASP A 123 -6.14 4.74 19.52
N THR A 124 -4.88 4.58 19.93
CA THR A 124 -3.93 3.68 19.24
C THR A 124 -4.38 2.24 19.44
N ALA A 125 -4.73 1.57 18.34
CA ALA A 125 -5.15 0.17 18.35
C ALA A 125 -3.98 -0.78 18.08
N VAL A 126 -3.15 -0.47 17.09
CA VAL A 126 -1.99 -1.29 16.72
C VAL A 126 -0.87 -0.43 16.16
N THR A 127 0.37 -0.86 16.38
CA THR A 127 1.56 -0.28 15.75
C THR A 127 2.34 -1.40 15.05
N THR A 128 2.67 -1.24 13.77
CA THR A 128 3.28 -2.29 12.94
C THR A 128 4.11 -1.70 11.81
N GLN A 129 5.04 -2.48 11.26
CA GLN A 129 5.76 -2.13 10.03
C GLN A 129 5.08 -2.69 8.77
N ALA A 130 4.13 -3.62 8.94
CA ALA A 130 3.38 -4.18 7.83
C ALA A 130 2.27 -3.22 7.38
N ALA A 131 2.06 -3.10 6.07
CA ALA A 131 0.93 -2.35 5.50
C ALA A 131 -0.43 -3.05 5.69
N GLN A 132 -0.44 -4.21 6.35
CA GLN A 132 -1.62 -4.96 6.72
C GLN A 132 -1.60 -5.26 8.22
N ALA A 133 -2.75 -5.15 8.86
CA ALA A 133 -2.92 -5.45 10.26
C ALA A 133 -4.33 -5.99 10.52
N ILE A 134 -4.49 -6.64 11.66
CA ILE A 134 -5.77 -7.05 12.17
C ILE A 134 -6.02 -6.28 13.46
N LEU A 135 -7.21 -5.68 13.57
CA LEU A 135 -7.69 -5.15 14.85
C LEU A 135 -8.55 -6.22 15.51
N ASP A 136 -8.22 -6.55 16.74
CA ASP A 136 -8.96 -7.51 17.55
C ASP A 136 -9.93 -6.80 18.50
N GLU A 137 -10.92 -7.55 18.99
CA GLU A 137 -11.89 -7.11 20.01
C GLU A 137 -12.67 -5.83 19.68
N VAL A 138 -12.83 -5.50 18.39
CA VAL A 138 -13.62 -4.34 17.96
C VAL A 138 -15.10 -4.62 18.23
N THR A 139 -15.73 -3.73 18.98
CA THR A 139 -17.15 -3.84 19.33
C THR A 139 -18.05 -3.64 18.10
N PRO A 140 -19.26 -4.21 18.07
CA PRO A 140 -20.25 -3.86 17.06
C PRO A 140 -20.67 -2.38 17.17
N GLY A 141 -20.84 -1.70 16.04
CA GLY A 141 -21.19 -0.29 15.99
C GLY A 141 -20.51 0.47 14.86
N THR A 142 -20.61 1.80 14.91
CA THR A 142 -19.92 2.69 13.97
C THR A 142 -18.59 3.10 14.57
N HIS A 143 -17.52 2.96 13.78
CA HIS A 143 -16.16 3.25 14.19
C HIS A 143 -15.49 4.16 13.18
N THR A 144 -14.50 4.92 13.66
CA THR A 144 -13.59 5.69 12.82
C THR A 144 -12.20 5.09 12.90
N ILE A 145 -11.51 5.02 11.76
CA ILE A 145 -10.14 4.51 11.66
C ILE A 145 -9.26 5.55 10.96
N GLN A 146 -8.03 5.69 11.44
CA GLN A 146 -7.01 6.55 10.85
C GLN A 146 -5.65 5.88 10.95
N ALA A 147 -4.83 6.00 9.91
CA ALA A 147 -3.47 5.52 9.90
C ALA A 147 -2.50 6.70 9.96
N GLU A 148 -1.41 6.52 10.67
CA GLU A 148 -0.30 7.45 10.78
C GLU A 148 0.98 6.69 10.44
N VAL A 149 1.95 7.34 9.79
CA VAL A 149 3.34 6.89 9.86
C VAL A 149 4.02 7.70 10.93
N VAL A 150 4.73 7.01 11.83
CA VAL A 150 5.53 7.64 12.88
C VAL A 150 6.99 7.24 12.75
N ASP A 151 7.88 8.15 13.14
CA ASP A 151 9.32 7.88 13.25
C ASP A 151 9.65 7.03 14.50
N ASP A 152 10.94 6.75 14.72
CA ASP A 152 11.39 5.97 15.88
C ASP A 152 10.98 6.65 17.21
N ASP A 153 11.11 7.97 17.28
CA ASP A 153 10.73 8.82 18.42
C ASP A 153 9.20 8.91 18.64
N GLY A 154 8.40 8.45 17.67
CA GLY A 154 6.94 8.44 17.73
C GLY A 154 6.24 9.71 17.21
N ASN A 155 6.99 10.61 16.57
CA ASN A 155 6.45 11.79 15.89
C ASN A 155 5.73 11.36 14.61
N THR A 156 4.57 11.96 14.35
CA THR A 156 3.80 11.68 13.14
C THR A 156 4.41 12.39 11.93
N LEU A 157 4.79 11.62 10.92
CA LEU A 157 5.37 12.09 9.66
C LEU A 157 4.29 12.38 8.61
N ILE A 158 3.28 11.52 8.53
CA ILE A 158 2.10 11.67 7.66
C ILE A 158 0.90 10.96 8.30
N ARG A 159 -0.30 11.36 7.90
CA ARG A 159 -1.56 10.79 8.38
C ARG A 159 -2.55 10.63 7.23
N SER A 160 -3.34 9.57 7.27
CA SER A 160 -4.43 9.38 6.33
C SER A 160 -5.63 10.27 6.67
N ASP A 161 -6.56 10.35 5.73
CA ASP A 161 -7.93 10.73 6.06
C ASP A 161 -8.53 9.79 7.11
N THR A 162 -9.49 10.31 7.86
CA THR A 162 -10.32 9.50 8.75
C THR A 162 -11.39 8.78 7.92
N THR A 163 -11.46 7.46 8.09
CA THR A 163 -12.43 6.58 7.42
C THR A 163 -13.43 6.07 8.45
N THR A 164 -14.72 6.18 8.16
CA THR A 164 -15.78 5.58 8.97
C THR A 164 -16.10 4.18 8.45
N PHE A 165 -16.42 3.24 9.32
CA PHE A 165 -16.94 1.93 8.96
C PHE A 165 -17.93 1.41 10.01
N HIS A 166 -18.70 0.40 9.66
CA HIS A 166 -19.73 -0.18 10.53
C HIS A 166 -19.45 -1.66 10.79
N LEU A 167 -19.32 -2.06 12.05
CA LEU A 167 -19.16 -3.45 12.45
C LEU A 167 -20.50 -4.05 12.89
N LEU A 168 -20.87 -5.18 12.30
CA LEU A 168 -22.06 -5.95 12.68
C LEU A 168 -21.66 -7.35 13.16
N ARG A 169 -22.38 -7.84 14.18
CA ARG A 169 -22.29 -9.23 14.63
C ARG A 169 -23.35 -10.08 13.93
N THR A 170 -22.96 -11.26 13.45
CA THR A 170 -23.89 -12.19 12.81
C THR A 170 -24.50 -13.12 13.87
N THR A 171 -25.79 -12.96 14.14
CA THR A 171 -26.54 -13.91 14.98
C THR A 171 -27.05 -15.06 14.14
N VAL A 172 -26.70 -16.31 14.48
CA VAL A 172 -27.34 -17.48 13.87
C VAL A 172 -28.72 -17.65 14.49
N GLN A 173 -29.78 -17.38 13.72
CA GLN A 173 -31.15 -17.62 14.18
C GLN A 173 -31.49 -19.10 13.98
N GLN A 174 -31.56 -19.88 15.07
CA GLN A 174 -32.04 -21.27 15.02
C GLN A 174 -33.54 -21.27 14.70
N GLN A 175 -33.90 -21.66 13.48
CA GLN A 175 -35.28 -22.01 13.16
C GLN A 175 -35.60 -23.35 13.84
N SER A 176 -36.34 -23.29 14.95
CA SER A 176 -36.92 -24.47 15.57
C SER A 176 -37.89 -25.10 14.57
N ARG A 177 -37.57 -26.31 14.08
CA ARG A 177 -38.54 -27.10 13.30
C ARG A 177 -39.76 -27.39 14.18
N PRO A 178 -41.00 -27.11 13.74
CA PRO A 178 -42.17 -27.59 14.44
C PRO A 178 -42.12 -29.12 14.49
N ARG A 179 -42.27 -29.69 15.69
CA ARG A 179 -42.38 -31.14 15.86
C ARG A 179 -43.75 -31.59 15.30
N PRO A 180 -43.81 -32.73 14.58
CA PRO A 180 -45.08 -33.29 14.09
C PRO A 180 -45.94 -33.81 15.24
#